data_AF-A0A150VUH3-F1
#
_entry.id   AF-A0A150VUH3-F1
#
_cell.length_a   1.000
_cell.length_b   1.000
_cell.length_c   1.000
_cell.angle_alpha   90.00
_cell.angle_beta   90.00
_cell.angle_gamma   90.00
#
_symmetry.space_group_name_H-M   'P 1'
#
loop_
_entity.id
_entity.type
_entity.pdbx_description
1 polymer ?
#
loop_
_entity_poly.entity_id
_entity_poly.type
_entity_poly.pdbx_seq_one_letter_code
_entity_poly.pdbx_strand_id
1 'polypeptide(L)'
;MNDEATPDLPGAPADSLPPAARAELAGIAWEELSHVCTGRHGVPDTPDVLGALLAADPARRVRAVEDLYRLLLHRERVFPATAPAALVVARLLDDPRTLAEDRWEGRAGRRPLRAELLNWLASFADLTRPEAPPDIEDGVGTVRDPAARAVRPVLHDRIVVFCDADDPRVREAALAATALLLDDPALAPSVPRYAPAVRTVLAVSADSSYRWIARERLAAWGEDVTGLVVAEEERRAALERTRALADDPFAEGQEEAIRRLAEQPEDTAAPGWFDRRREARTVPVRPTSRGPAPEPPVVAPGSGAGHRGPWRIAREEERAEWTFTPYVGVGPLHFGMAPEEIADALGERPSPSRPGEDRQPRCVDFTGSGVRALFRDGRLGCVAVDALTGPQVRLDGAPLTGCAPSRVEDWLVHRTAPRPGSLTYSPAADPVFADLGLAIRPQRAGDAVLTRPLFLLPDRLDLWHALPAEEWNLS
;
A
#
# COMPACT_ATOMS: atom_id res chain seq x y z
N MET A 1 3.74 -51.44 0.66
CA MET A 1 4.36 -51.60 -0.67
C MET A 1 3.74 -50.52 -1.53
N ASN A 2 4.47 -49.41 -1.64
CA ASN A 2 4.31 -48.19 -2.44
C ASN A 2 3.02 -47.40 -2.13
N ASP A 3 3.03 -46.30 -1.38
CA ASP A 3 3.93 -45.14 -1.37
C ASP A 3 4.04 -44.51 -2.76
N GLU A 4 3.10 -43.60 -3.05
CA GLU A 4 3.24 -42.60 -4.11
C GLU A 4 2.87 -41.25 -3.49
N ALA A 5 3.79 -40.81 -2.62
CA ALA A 5 3.95 -39.43 -2.23
C ALA A 5 4.14 -38.60 -3.51
N THR A 6 3.15 -37.77 -3.83
CA THR A 6 3.39 -36.65 -4.75
C THR A 6 4.30 -35.69 -3.99
N PRO A 7 5.53 -35.44 -4.43
CA PRO A 7 6.36 -34.45 -3.77
C PRO A 7 5.72 -33.09 -4.03
N ASP A 8 5.40 -32.37 -2.95
CA ASP A 8 5.49 -30.92 -2.92
C ASP A 8 6.80 -30.52 -3.59
N LEU A 9 6.73 -29.76 -4.68
CA LEU A 9 7.89 -29.09 -5.26
C LEU A 9 7.89 -27.64 -4.77
N PRO A 10 8.58 -27.32 -3.67
CA PRO A 10 9.02 -25.97 -3.42
C PRO A 10 10.25 -25.74 -4.30
N GLY A 11 10.10 -25.03 -5.42
CA GLY A 11 11.26 -24.62 -6.20
C GLY A 11 11.01 -24.36 -7.67
N ALA A 12 10.67 -23.13 -8.01
CA ALA A 12 11.28 -22.49 -9.17
C ALA A 12 11.36 -20.96 -8.96
N PRO A 13 12.21 -20.45 -8.03
CA PRO A 13 12.25 -19.01 -7.78
C PRO A 13 13.14 -18.26 -8.77
N ALA A 14 14.13 -18.90 -9.41
CA ALA A 14 15.12 -18.22 -10.27
C ALA A 14 15.22 -18.72 -11.73
N ASP A 15 14.82 -19.96 -12.03
CA ASP A 15 14.97 -20.55 -13.37
C ASP A 15 13.97 -20.05 -14.41
N SER A 16 12.97 -19.30 -13.97
CA SER A 16 11.97 -18.68 -14.86
C SER A 16 12.40 -17.32 -15.38
N LEU A 17 13.50 -16.73 -14.89
CA LEU A 17 13.96 -15.40 -15.30
C LEU A 17 14.86 -15.47 -16.55
N PRO A 18 14.86 -14.42 -17.40
CA PRO A 18 15.84 -14.27 -18.47
C PRO A 18 17.28 -14.43 -17.97
N PRO A 19 18.21 -15.01 -18.75
CA PRO A 19 19.59 -15.22 -18.30
C PRO A 19 20.27 -13.96 -17.76
N ALA A 20 20.04 -12.80 -18.39
CA ALA A 20 20.60 -11.53 -17.95
C ALA A 20 20.03 -11.07 -16.59
N ALA A 21 18.71 -11.18 -16.40
CA ALA A 21 18.07 -10.81 -15.13
C ALA A 21 18.43 -11.80 -14.01
N ARG A 22 18.56 -13.10 -14.33
CA ARG A 22 19.02 -14.13 -13.39
C ARG A 22 20.47 -13.90 -12.95
N ALA A 23 21.35 -13.53 -13.88
CA ALA A 23 22.74 -13.20 -13.54
C ALA A 23 22.84 -11.95 -12.66
N GLU A 24 22.06 -10.92 -12.96
CA GLU A 24 21.97 -9.70 -12.13
C GLU A 24 21.46 -10.05 -10.72
N LEU A 25 20.38 -10.84 -10.63
CA LEU A 25 19.79 -11.26 -9.36
C LEU A 25 20.74 -12.13 -8.53
N ALA A 26 21.46 -13.07 -9.14
CA ALA A 26 22.39 -13.96 -8.44
C ALA A 26 23.69 -13.26 -8.00
N GLY A 27 24.04 -12.12 -8.61
CA GLY A 27 25.24 -11.36 -8.27
C GLY A 27 25.09 -10.44 -7.04
N ILE A 28 23.91 -10.40 -6.42
CA ILE A 28 23.57 -9.51 -5.32
C ILE A 28 23.44 -10.32 -4.01
N ALA A 29 24.09 -9.87 -2.95
CA ALA A 29 23.97 -10.44 -1.60
C ALA A 29 22.68 -9.93 -0.92
N TRP A 30 21.53 -10.48 -1.33
CA TRP A 30 20.21 -10.03 -0.87
C TRP A 30 19.99 -10.17 0.64
N GLU A 31 20.65 -11.13 1.27
CA GLU A 31 20.65 -11.34 2.72
C GLU A 31 21.19 -10.14 3.51
N GLU A 32 22.02 -9.30 2.88
CA GLU A 32 22.55 -8.07 3.48
C GLU A 32 21.66 -6.84 3.19
N LEU A 33 20.65 -7.01 2.32
CA LEU A 33 19.82 -5.92 1.81
C LEU A 33 18.41 -6.00 2.35
N SER A 34 18.12 -5.18 3.35
CA SER A 34 16.77 -5.11 3.91
C SER A 34 15.80 -4.36 3.00
N HIS A 35 14.53 -4.78 3.09
CA HIS A 35 13.32 -4.05 2.74
C HIS A 35 12.49 -3.83 4.01
N VAL A 36 11.29 -3.23 3.91
CA VAL A 36 10.49 -2.81 5.08
C VAL A 36 10.19 -3.90 6.12
N CYS A 37 10.21 -5.17 5.72
CA CYS A 37 9.80 -6.30 6.55
C CYS A 37 10.78 -7.47 6.52
N THR A 38 12.04 -7.23 6.15
CA THR A 38 13.06 -8.29 6.16
C THR A 38 13.16 -8.96 7.52
N GLY A 39 13.18 -10.30 7.53
CA GLY A 39 13.23 -11.11 8.73
C GLY A 39 11.87 -11.34 9.43
N ARG A 40 10.75 -10.88 8.86
CA ARG A 40 9.41 -11.20 9.37
C ARG A 40 8.88 -12.50 8.74
N HIS A 41 8.21 -13.31 9.56
CA HIS A 41 7.64 -14.59 9.13
C HIS A 41 6.53 -14.38 8.08
N GLY A 42 6.54 -15.18 7.02
CA GLY A 42 5.50 -15.15 5.96
C GLY A 42 5.57 -13.93 5.04
N VAL A 43 6.67 -13.17 5.05
CA VAL A 43 6.94 -12.12 4.05
C VAL A 43 7.90 -12.69 3.00
N PRO A 44 7.59 -12.57 1.69
CA PRO A 44 8.51 -13.03 0.67
C PRO A 44 9.78 -12.16 0.67
N ASP A 45 10.93 -12.80 0.50
CA ASP A 45 12.19 -12.08 0.31
C ASP A 45 12.22 -11.41 -1.07
N THR A 46 13.03 -10.35 -1.21
CA THR A 46 13.11 -9.59 -2.48
C THR A 46 13.38 -10.46 -3.72
N PRO A 47 14.27 -11.47 -3.69
CA PRO A 47 14.48 -12.37 -4.83
C PRO A 47 13.22 -13.15 -5.24
N ASP A 48 12.41 -13.60 -4.28
CA ASP A 48 11.18 -14.35 -4.54
C ASP A 48 10.13 -13.46 -5.19
N VAL A 49 10.00 -12.22 -4.72
CA VAL A 49 9.15 -11.20 -5.34
C VAL A 49 9.57 -10.96 -6.79
N LEU A 50 10.87 -10.74 -7.02
CA LEU A 50 11.43 -10.50 -8.37
C LEU A 50 11.24 -11.70 -9.31
N GLY A 51 11.42 -12.93 -8.79
CA GLY A 51 11.20 -14.17 -9.53
C GLY A 51 9.72 -14.38 -9.91
N ALA A 52 8.80 -13.93 -9.07
CA ALA A 52 7.36 -14.05 -9.28
C ALA A 52 6.79 -13.05 -10.31
N LEU A 53 7.52 -11.99 -10.68
CA LEU A 53 7.06 -10.99 -11.67
C LEU A 53 6.76 -11.58 -13.04
N LEU A 54 7.48 -12.64 -13.45
CA LEU A 54 7.26 -13.33 -14.73
C LEU A 54 6.55 -14.67 -14.56
N ALA A 55 5.84 -14.87 -13.44
CA ALA A 55 5.05 -16.08 -13.21
C ALA A 55 3.98 -16.24 -14.31
N ALA A 56 3.75 -17.49 -14.72
CA ALA A 56 2.69 -17.82 -15.68
C ALA A 56 1.29 -17.53 -15.09
N ASP A 57 1.11 -17.79 -13.80
CA ASP A 57 -0.11 -17.48 -13.06
C ASP A 57 -0.30 -15.96 -12.89
N PRO A 58 -1.40 -15.38 -13.42
CA PRO A 58 -1.75 -13.97 -13.24
C PRO A 58 -1.86 -13.54 -11.78
N ALA A 59 -2.41 -14.39 -10.89
CA ALA A 59 -2.61 -14.00 -9.50
C ALA A 59 -1.27 -13.82 -8.77
N ARG A 60 -0.33 -14.74 -8.98
CA ARG A 60 1.04 -14.63 -8.46
C ARG A 60 1.78 -13.41 -9.00
N ARG A 61 1.61 -13.11 -10.29
CA ARG A 61 2.23 -11.93 -10.94
C ARG A 61 1.69 -10.61 -10.40
N VAL A 62 0.37 -10.50 -10.22
CA VAL A 62 -0.27 -9.30 -9.62
C VAL A 62 0.24 -9.09 -8.19
N ARG A 63 0.28 -10.15 -7.37
CA ARG A 63 0.83 -10.06 -6.01
C ARG A 63 2.31 -9.65 -5.99
N ALA A 64 3.12 -10.16 -6.91
CA ALA A 64 4.53 -9.75 -6.99
C ALA A 64 4.69 -8.24 -7.27
N VAL A 65 3.86 -7.67 -8.15
CA VAL A 65 3.89 -6.22 -8.41
C VAL A 65 3.42 -5.42 -7.20
N GLU A 66 2.35 -5.86 -6.51
CA GLU A 66 1.92 -5.24 -5.26
C GLU A 66 3.03 -5.29 -4.19
N ASP A 67 3.72 -6.42 -4.06
CA ASP A 67 4.84 -6.58 -3.13
C ASP A 67 6.03 -5.69 -3.49
N LEU A 68 6.31 -5.44 -4.77
CA LEU A 68 7.31 -4.45 -5.16
C LEU A 68 6.99 -3.05 -4.62
N TYR A 69 5.74 -2.60 -4.74
CA TYR A 69 5.32 -1.30 -4.20
C TYR A 69 5.28 -1.31 -2.67
N ARG A 70 4.73 -2.36 -2.08
CA ARG A 70 4.48 -2.50 -0.64
C ARG A 70 5.75 -2.68 0.17
N LEU A 71 6.73 -3.43 -0.34
CA LEU A 71 7.93 -3.82 0.40
C LEU A 71 9.14 -2.94 0.10
N LEU A 72 9.34 -2.54 -1.16
CA LEU A 72 10.54 -1.82 -1.61
C LEU A 72 10.35 -0.31 -1.74
N LEU A 73 9.11 0.16 -1.89
CA LEU A 73 8.79 1.60 -1.96
C LEU A 73 7.82 2.03 -0.85
N HIS A 74 7.81 1.29 0.28
CA HIS A 74 6.91 1.53 1.39
C HIS A 74 7.00 2.97 1.91
N ARG A 75 5.84 3.64 2.04
CA ARG A 75 5.73 5.01 2.58
C ARG A 75 6.70 6.01 1.95
N GLU A 76 6.92 5.91 0.64
CA GLU A 76 7.80 6.84 -0.10
C GLU A 76 9.27 6.79 0.40
N ARG A 77 9.70 5.66 0.97
CA ARG A 77 11.09 5.43 1.40
C ARG A 77 11.78 4.45 0.46
N VAL A 78 13.10 4.62 0.35
CA VAL A 78 13.98 3.73 -0.39
C VAL A 78 14.77 2.90 0.62
N PHE A 79 14.68 1.58 0.47
CA PHE A 79 15.39 0.59 1.27
C PHE A 79 16.67 0.09 0.55
N PRO A 80 17.66 -0.47 1.25
CA PRO A 80 18.88 -1.02 0.63
C PRO A 80 18.62 -1.98 -0.55
N ALA A 81 17.58 -2.80 -0.46
CA ALA A 81 17.20 -3.73 -1.54
C ALA A 81 16.60 -3.05 -2.80
N THR A 82 16.19 -1.78 -2.70
CA THR A 82 15.38 -1.12 -3.74
C THR A 82 16.18 -0.84 -5.01
N ALA A 83 17.40 -0.31 -4.89
CA ALA A 83 18.21 0.04 -6.05
C ALA A 83 18.67 -1.20 -6.84
N PRO A 84 19.14 -2.29 -6.18
CA PRO A 84 19.41 -3.54 -6.88
C PRO A 84 18.15 -4.17 -7.50
N ALA A 85 17.00 -4.09 -6.81
CA ALA A 85 15.73 -4.55 -7.39
C ALA A 85 15.35 -3.76 -8.64
N ALA A 86 15.59 -2.44 -8.67
CA ALA A 86 15.34 -1.62 -9.85
C ALA A 86 16.19 -2.00 -11.06
N LEU A 87 17.45 -2.38 -10.84
CA LEU A 87 18.30 -2.92 -11.90
C LEU A 87 17.74 -4.23 -12.45
N VAL A 88 17.32 -5.17 -11.58
CA VAL A 88 16.71 -6.42 -12.02
C VAL A 88 15.41 -6.16 -12.79
N VAL A 89 14.51 -5.32 -12.28
CA VAL A 89 13.25 -4.96 -12.95
C VAL A 89 13.51 -4.37 -14.34
N ALA A 90 14.51 -3.48 -14.47
CA ALA A 90 14.89 -2.92 -15.77
C ALA A 90 15.36 -3.99 -16.77
N ARG A 91 16.01 -5.08 -16.31
CA ARG A 91 16.36 -6.23 -17.17
C ARG A 91 15.15 -7.05 -17.60
N LEU A 92 14.07 -7.06 -16.82
CA LEU A 92 12.86 -7.82 -17.15
C LEU A 92 12.05 -7.17 -18.28
N LEU A 93 12.19 -5.86 -18.51
CA LEU A 93 11.41 -5.12 -19.51
C LEU A 93 11.55 -5.68 -20.93
N ASP A 94 12.72 -6.23 -21.27
CA ASP A 94 13.02 -6.82 -22.57
C ASP A 94 12.30 -8.17 -22.80
N ASP A 95 11.78 -8.82 -21.74
CA ASP A 95 11.11 -10.11 -21.83
C ASP A 95 9.72 -9.97 -22.46
N PRO A 96 9.35 -10.77 -23.48
CA PRO A 96 8.04 -10.69 -24.12
C PRO A 96 6.87 -11.01 -23.18
N ARG A 97 7.08 -11.77 -22.11
CA ARG A 97 6.04 -12.06 -21.09
C ARG A 97 5.57 -10.81 -20.38
N THR A 98 6.35 -9.73 -20.39
CA THR A 98 5.90 -8.43 -19.85
C THR A 98 4.82 -7.75 -20.72
N LEU A 99 4.52 -8.28 -21.91
CA LEU A 99 3.37 -7.85 -22.71
C LEU A 99 2.02 -8.38 -22.19
N ALA A 100 2.03 -9.35 -21.26
CA ALA A 100 0.80 -9.88 -20.68
C ALA A 100 0.01 -8.76 -19.97
N GLU A 101 -1.30 -8.71 -20.24
CA GLU A 101 -2.19 -7.73 -19.63
C GLU A 101 -2.90 -8.30 -18.39
N ASP A 102 -2.90 -7.55 -17.30
CA ASP A 102 -3.64 -7.87 -16.08
C ASP A 102 -4.40 -6.66 -15.54
N ARG A 103 -5.20 -6.90 -14.50
CA ARG A 103 -5.79 -5.85 -13.67
C ARG A 103 -4.86 -5.62 -12.48
N TRP A 104 -4.49 -4.36 -12.27
CA TRP A 104 -3.56 -3.97 -11.21
C TRP A 104 -4.32 -3.20 -10.16
N GLU A 105 -4.00 -3.45 -8.89
CA GLU A 105 -4.67 -2.78 -7.77
C GLU A 105 -4.55 -1.26 -7.90
N GLY A 106 -5.67 -0.57 -7.71
CA GLY A 106 -5.77 0.88 -7.88
C GLY A 106 -5.79 1.35 -9.34
N ARG A 107 -5.54 0.52 -10.36
CA ARG A 107 -5.54 0.99 -11.76
C ARG A 107 -6.88 0.73 -12.46
N ALA A 108 -7.31 1.71 -13.24
CA ALA A 108 -8.42 1.53 -14.17
C ALA A 108 -8.02 0.61 -15.33
N GLY A 109 -8.89 -0.37 -15.62
CA GLY A 109 -8.79 -1.27 -16.77
C GLY A 109 -7.69 -2.34 -16.68
N ARG A 110 -7.39 -2.96 -17.84
CA ARG A 110 -6.27 -3.90 -17.99
C ARG A 110 -5.07 -3.19 -18.60
N ARG A 111 -3.86 -3.53 -18.13
CA ARG A 111 -2.61 -2.94 -18.62
C ARG A 111 -1.51 -4.00 -18.76
N PRO A 112 -0.59 -3.84 -19.72
CA PRO A 112 0.58 -4.69 -19.83
C PRO A 112 1.44 -4.61 -18.56
N LEU A 113 1.97 -5.74 -18.10
CA LEU A 113 2.94 -5.80 -16.98
C LEU A 113 4.10 -4.81 -17.22
N ARG A 114 4.58 -4.70 -18.45
CA ARG A 114 5.67 -3.77 -18.82
C ARG A 114 5.36 -2.33 -18.42
N ALA A 115 4.12 -1.87 -18.63
CA ALA A 115 3.71 -0.53 -18.27
C ALA A 115 3.73 -0.34 -16.75
N GLU A 116 3.31 -1.34 -15.97
CA GLU A 116 3.37 -1.25 -14.51
C GLU A 116 4.79 -1.35 -13.94
N LEU A 117 5.67 -2.16 -14.52
CA LEU A 117 7.08 -2.19 -14.14
C LEU A 117 7.75 -0.82 -14.42
N LEU A 118 7.43 -0.20 -15.55
CA LEU A 118 7.88 1.16 -15.86
C LEU A 118 7.30 2.20 -14.89
N ASN A 119 6.05 2.05 -14.46
CA ASN A 119 5.46 2.90 -13.43
C ASN A 119 6.15 2.73 -12.09
N TRP A 120 6.50 1.51 -11.71
CA TRP A 120 7.26 1.26 -10.48
C TRP A 120 8.65 1.89 -10.56
N LEU A 121 9.32 1.83 -11.72
CA LEU A 121 10.59 2.51 -11.96
C LEU A 121 10.44 4.04 -11.95
N ALA A 122 9.33 4.58 -12.44
CA ALA A 122 9.00 6.01 -12.33
C ALA A 122 8.86 6.42 -10.87
N SER A 123 8.13 5.64 -10.06
CA SER A 123 8.00 5.87 -8.62
C SER A 123 9.37 5.86 -7.92
N PHE A 124 10.22 4.87 -8.22
CA PHE A 124 11.60 4.83 -7.71
C PHE A 124 12.40 6.08 -8.12
N ALA A 125 12.29 6.52 -9.38
CA ALA A 125 12.98 7.72 -9.87
C ALA A 125 12.49 9.00 -9.18
N ASP A 126 11.22 9.10 -8.81
CA ASP A 126 10.68 10.25 -8.09
C ASP A 126 11.11 10.30 -6.62
N LEU A 127 11.24 9.13 -5.97
CA LEU A 127 11.71 9.00 -4.58
C LEU A 127 13.21 9.27 -4.43
N THR A 128 13.99 8.97 -5.46
CA THR A 128 15.45 9.14 -5.44
C THR A 128 15.94 10.51 -5.94
N ARG A 129 15.02 11.48 -6.10
CA ARG A 129 15.36 12.82 -6.61
C ARG A 129 16.37 13.55 -5.70
N PRO A 130 17.29 14.36 -6.27
CA PRO A 130 18.30 15.08 -5.48
C PRO A 130 17.69 16.08 -4.48
N GLU A 131 16.55 16.67 -4.81
CA GLU A 131 15.93 17.79 -4.07
C GLU A 131 14.73 17.39 -3.19
N ALA A 132 14.55 16.10 -2.90
CA ALA A 132 13.46 15.67 -2.01
C ALA A 132 13.61 16.32 -0.61
N PRO A 133 12.56 16.98 -0.08
CA PRO A 133 12.62 17.60 1.24
C PRO A 133 12.90 16.54 2.32
N PRO A 134 13.70 16.87 3.34
CA PRO A 134 14.02 15.94 4.43
C PRO A 134 12.82 15.85 5.38
N ASP A 135 11.90 14.93 5.12
CA ASP A 135 10.94 14.54 6.15
C ASP A 135 11.58 13.47 7.05
N ILE A 136 11.87 13.91 8.27
CA ILE A 136 12.57 13.18 9.32
C ILE A 136 11.61 12.20 9.97
N GLU A 137 11.89 10.90 9.85
CA GLU A 137 11.59 9.92 10.89
C GLU A 137 12.59 8.78 10.81
N ASP A 138 13.35 8.59 11.90
CA ASP A 138 14.35 7.54 12.05
C ASP A 138 13.71 6.15 11.88
N GLY A 139 13.98 5.53 10.74
CA GLY A 139 13.64 4.14 10.41
C GLY A 139 14.51 3.68 9.25
N VAL A 140 14.66 2.37 9.08
CA VAL A 140 15.47 1.74 8.02
C VAL A 140 14.90 2.16 6.65
N GLY A 141 15.47 3.19 6.04
CA GLY A 141 15.03 3.76 4.77
C GLY A 141 15.48 5.21 4.66
N THR A 142 16.42 5.49 3.76
CA THR A 142 16.99 6.83 3.61
C THR A 142 16.40 7.53 2.40
N VAL A 143 15.76 8.68 2.60
CA VAL A 143 15.32 9.60 1.51
C VAL A 143 16.50 10.05 0.63
N ARG A 144 17.74 9.78 1.05
CA ARG A 144 18.98 10.19 0.38
C ARG A 144 19.99 9.05 0.26
N ASP A 145 19.58 7.89 -0.25
CA ASP A 145 20.54 6.82 -0.56
C ASP A 145 21.36 7.20 -1.83
N PRO A 146 22.66 7.51 -1.71
CA PRO A 146 23.49 7.79 -2.88
C PRO A 146 23.62 6.58 -3.83
N ALA A 147 23.54 5.35 -3.31
CA ALA A 147 23.56 4.15 -4.14
C ALA A 147 22.29 4.07 -5.03
N ALA A 148 21.13 4.45 -4.49
CA ALA A 148 19.89 4.53 -5.25
C ALA A 148 19.91 5.63 -6.32
N ARG A 149 20.70 6.70 -6.15
CA ARG A 149 20.90 7.69 -7.21
C ARG A 149 21.87 7.19 -8.29
N ALA A 150 22.92 6.48 -7.88
CA ALA A 150 23.97 6.03 -8.80
C ALA A 150 23.45 5.12 -9.93
N VAL A 151 22.32 4.43 -9.72
CA VAL A 151 21.72 3.56 -10.75
C VAL A 151 20.91 4.30 -11.81
N ARG A 152 20.59 5.59 -11.62
CA ARG A 152 19.67 6.35 -12.50
C ARG A 152 20.13 6.39 -13.97
N PRO A 153 21.41 6.63 -14.31
CA PRO A 153 21.86 6.59 -15.70
C PRO A 153 21.68 5.20 -16.34
N VAL A 154 21.98 4.14 -15.59
CA VAL A 154 21.81 2.76 -16.07
C VAL A 154 20.34 2.45 -16.35
N LEU A 155 19.43 2.92 -15.49
CA LEU A 155 17.99 2.78 -15.71
C LEU A 155 17.53 3.55 -16.96
N HIS A 156 18.00 4.78 -17.14
CA HIS A 156 17.66 5.59 -18.32
C HIS A 156 18.04 4.88 -19.62
N ASP A 157 19.26 4.34 -19.70
CA ASP A 157 19.75 3.62 -20.89
C ASP A 157 18.93 2.38 -21.23
N ARG A 158 18.29 1.77 -20.23
CA ARG A 158 17.39 0.62 -20.42
C ARG A 158 15.97 1.03 -20.78
N ILE A 159 15.48 2.13 -20.23
CA ILE A 159 14.08 2.55 -20.39
C ILE A 159 13.86 3.29 -21.71
N VAL A 160 14.87 4.01 -22.22
CA VAL A 160 14.75 4.88 -23.40
C VAL A 160 14.15 4.18 -24.62
N VAL A 161 14.43 2.89 -24.82
CA VAL A 161 13.92 2.12 -25.97
C VAL A 161 12.40 1.99 -25.96
N PHE A 162 11.76 2.14 -24.80
CA PHE A 162 10.31 2.06 -24.65
C PHE A 162 9.61 3.41 -24.78
N CYS A 163 10.35 4.53 -24.84
CA CYS A 163 9.79 5.87 -25.05
C CYS A 163 9.12 6.03 -26.43
N ASP A 164 9.39 5.12 -27.36
CA ASP A 164 8.81 5.08 -28.70
C ASP A 164 7.99 3.78 -28.92
N ALA A 165 7.59 3.08 -27.85
CA ALA A 165 6.84 1.84 -27.97
C ALA A 165 5.49 2.03 -28.67
N ASP A 166 5.05 1.02 -29.42
CA ASP A 166 3.76 1.04 -30.15
C ASP A 166 2.57 1.14 -29.18
N ASP A 167 2.61 0.38 -28.08
CA ASP A 167 1.57 0.45 -27.04
C ASP A 167 1.64 1.81 -26.31
N PRO A 168 0.60 2.65 -26.39
CA PRO A 168 0.59 3.97 -25.77
C PRO A 168 0.78 3.92 -24.26
N ARG A 169 0.32 2.87 -23.57
CA ARG A 169 0.45 2.73 -22.10
C ARG A 169 1.89 2.48 -21.69
N VAL A 170 2.61 1.68 -22.49
CA VAL A 170 4.05 1.43 -22.29
C VAL A 170 4.84 2.70 -22.61
N ARG A 171 4.50 3.38 -23.71
CA ARG A 171 5.13 4.63 -24.13
C ARG A 171 5.00 5.73 -23.09
N GLU A 172 3.79 5.94 -22.56
CA GLU A 172 3.51 6.91 -21.50
C GLU A 172 4.29 6.58 -20.22
N ALA A 173 4.25 5.33 -19.76
CA ALA A 173 4.99 4.92 -18.57
C ALA A 173 6.51 5.11 -18.72
N ALA A 174 7.07 4.78 -19.89
CA ALA A 174 8.49 4.96 -20.19
C ALA A 174 8.88 6.44 -20.23
N LEU A 175 8.09 7.29 -20.88
CA LEU A 175 8.31 8.74 -20.90
C LEU A 175 8.22 9.33 -19.49
N ALA A 176 7.29 8.86 -18.67
CA ALA A 176 7.16 9.32 -17.28
C ALA A 176 8.40 8.95 -16.45
N ALA A 177 8.86 7.70 -16.53
CA ALA A 177 10.09 7.25 -15.87
C ALA A 177 11.32 8.02 -16.36
N THR A 178 11.48 8.17 -17.67
CA THR A 178 12.58 8.96 -18.28
C THR A 178 12.54 10.42 -17.80
N ALA A 179 11.38 11.07 -17.82
CA ALA A 179 11.23 12.47 -17.39
C ALA A 179 11.69 12.68 -15.94
N LEU A 180 11.39 11.72 -15.05
CA LEU A 180 11.83 11.75 -13.66
C LEU A 180 13.32 11.43 -13.51
N LEU A 181 13.88 10.51 -14.32
CA LEU A 181 15.30 10.17 -14.31
C LEU A 181 16.19 11.34 -14.74
N LEU A 182 15.75 12.14 -15.72
CA LEU A 182 16.44 13.35 -16.22
C LEU A 182 16.66 14.46 -15.17
N ASP A 183 16.16 14.29 -13.94
CA ASP A 183 16.56 15.12 -12.78
C ASP A 183 18.02 14.86 -12.34
N ASP A 184 18.61 13.77 -12.81
CA ASP A 184 20.02 13.48 -12.59
C ASP A 184 20.90 14.42 -13.43
N PRO A 185 21.88 15.13 -12.83
CA PRO A 185 22.79 16.01 -13.56
C PRO A 185 23.52 15.33 -14.72
N ALA A 186 23.82 14.03 -14.63
CA ALA A 186 24.47 13.29 -15.71
C ALA A 186 23.57 13.13 -16.95
N LEU A 187 22.25 13.18 -16.76
CA LEU A 187 21.25 12.99 -17.81
C LEU A 187 20.65 14.31 -18.32
N ALA A 188 20.92 15.43 -17.64
CA ALA A 188 20.44 16.77 -18.01
C ALA A 188 20.67 17.16 -19.49
N PRO A 189 21.80 16.80 -20.16
CA PRO A 189 21.99 17.08 -21.58
C PRO A 189 20.94 16.45 -22.51
N SER A 190 20.23 15.42 -22.05
CA SER A 190 19.20 14.73 -22.83
C SER A 190 17.82 15.39 -22.75
N VAL A 191 17.62 16.39 -21.88
CA VAL A 191 16.33 17.07 -21.69
C VAL A 191 15.71 17.59 -23.00
N PRO A 192 16.45 18.29 -23.89
CA PRO A 192 15.87 18.81 -25.13
C PRO A 192 15.30 17.73 -26.06
N ARG A 193 15.80 16.49 -25.96
CA ARG A 193 15.31 15.35 -26.74
C ARG A 193 13.91 14.90 -26.30
N TYR A 194 13.64 14.93 -24.99
CA TYR A 194 12.41 14.36 -24.43
C TYR A 194 11.34 15.39 -24.06
N ALA A 195 11.70 16.66 -23.83
CA ALA A 195 10.74 17.70 -23.48
C ALA A 195 9.55 17.81 -24.46
N PRO A 196 9.72 17.71 -25.80
CA PRO A 196 8.59 17.71 -26.72
C PRO A 196 7.65 16.52 -26.53
N ALA A 197 8.19 15.31 -26.33
CA ALA A 197 7.40 14.10 -26.10
C ALA A 197 6.64 14.15 -24.76
N VAL A 198 7.28 14.64 -23.70
CA VAL A 198 6.65 14.84 -22.38
C VAL A 198 5.47 15.80 -22.50
N ARG A 199 5.63 16.92 -23.23
CA ARG A 199 4.54 17.88 -23.44
C ARG A 199 3.41 17.31 -24.30
N THR A 200 3.72 16.64 -25.39
CA THR A 200 2.72 16.20 -26.37
C THR A 200 2.01 14.90 -26.00
N VAL A 201 2.65 14.06 -25.18
CA VAL A 201 2.12 12.75 -24.77
C VAL A 201 1.63 12.80 -23.32
N LEU A 202 2.51 13.12 -22.37
CA LEU A 202 2.14 13.00 -20.95
C LEU A 202 1.19 14.10 -20.48
N ALA A 203 1.34 15.34 -20.97
CA ALA A 203 0.49 16.45 -20.51
C ALA A 203 -0.98 16.32 -20.91
N VAL A 204 -1.27 15.50 -21.94
CA VAL A 204 -2.63 15.22 -22.43
C VAL A 204 -3.11 13.80 -22.09
N SER A 205 -2.31 13.02 -21.34
CA SER A 205 -2.69 11.66 -20.96
C SER A 205 -3.98 11.62 -20.13
N ALA A 206 -4.72 10.53 -20.26
CA ALA A 206 -5.85 10.22 -19.38
C ALA A 206 -5.42 10.07 -17.91
N ASP A 207 -4.16 9.66 -17.67
CA ASP A 207 -3.59 9.46 -16.34
C ASP A 207 -3.18 10.80 -15.70
N SER A 208 -3.79 11.15 -14.57
CA SER A 208 -3.48 12.40 -13.86
C SER A 208 -2.07 12.45 -13.30
N SER A 209 -1.47 11.31 -12.99
CA SER A 209 -0.10 11.23 -12.49
C SER A 209 0.89 11.60 -13.60
N TYR A 210 0.67 11.11 -14.82
CA TYR A 210 1.50 11.48 -15.98
C TYR A 210 1.41 12.96 -16.31
N ARG A 211 0.22 13.55 -16.22
CA ARG A 211 0.05 15.01 -16.43
C ARG A 211 0.72 15.83 -15.34
N TRP A 212 0.68 15.37 -14.10
CA TRP A 212 1.41 16.00 -13.00
C TRP A 212 2.92 15.93 -13.25
N ILE A 213 3.46 14.75 -13.59
CA ILE A 213 4.88 14.57 -13.96
C ILE A 213 5.23 15.53 -15.11
N ALA A 214 4.41 15.60 -16.15
CA ALA A 214 4.67 16.48 -17.29
C ALA A 214 4.81 17.95 -16.86
N ARG A 215 3.85 18.47 -16.08
CA ARG A 215 3.89 19.86 -15.61
C ARG A 215 5.10 20.14 -14.71
N GLU A 216 5.36 19.26 -13.75
CA GLU A 216 6.48 19.40 -12.82
C GLU A 216 7.83 19.38 -13.54
N ARG A 217 8.02 18.42 -14.45
CA ARG A 217 9.29 18.24 -15.16
C ARG A 217 9.52 19.33 -16.19
N LEU A 218 8.51 19.71 -16.97
CA LEU A 218 8.61 20.84 -17.89
C LEU A 218 8.94 22.14 -17.13
N ALA A 219 8.24 22.43 -16.03
CA ALA A 219 8.53 23.61 -15.22
C ALA A 219 9.97 23.61 -14.70
N ALA A 220 10.47 22.46 -14.21
CA ALA A 220 11.86 22.33 -13.74
C ALA A 220 12.89 22.53 -14.86
N TRP A 221 12.54 22.24 -16.12
CA TRP A 221 13.38 22.47 -17.30
C TRP A 221 13.28 23.90 -17.85
N GLY A 222 12.52 24.79 -17.21
CA GLY A 222 12.33 26.17 -17.64
C GLY A 222 11.33 26.35 -18.79
N GLU A 223 10.53 25.33 -19.07
CA GLU A 223 9.49 25.35 -20.09
C GLU A 223 8.23 26.07 -19.59
N ASP A 224 7.53 26.78 -20.46
CA ASP A 224 6.23 27.37 -20.12
C ASP A 224 5.17 26.27 -19.93
N VAL A 225 4.54 26.28 -18.75
CA VAL A 225 3.49 25.34 -18.32
C VAL A 225 2.19 26.04 -17.96
N THR A 226 2.08 27.37 -18.12
CA THR A 226 0.88 28.13 -17.69
C THR A 226 -0.39 27.58 -18.33
N GLY A 227 -0.37 27.29 -19.63
CA GLY A 227 -1.52 26.69 -20.32
C GLY A 227 -1.89 25.30 -19.81
N LEU A 228 -0.90 24.50 -19.37
CA LEU A 228 -1.14 23.17 -18.81
C LEU A 228 -1.73 23.24 -17.40
N VAL A 229 -1.33 24.24 -16.61
CA VAL A 229 -1.90 24.49 -15.27
C VAL A 229 -3.37 24.90 -15.39
N VAL A 230 -3.67 25.86 -16.26
CA VAL A 230 -5.04 26.33 -16.51
C VAL A 230 -5.93 25.17 -16.99
N ALA A 231 -5.48 24.38 -17.96
CA ALA A 231 -6.25 23.23 -18.45
C ALA A 231 -6.55 22.18 -17.36
N GLU A 232 -5.61 21.95 -16.42
CA GLU A 232 -5.82 21.02 -15.31
C GLU A 232 -6.77 21.58 -14.25
N GLU A 233 -6.71 22.88 -13.96
CA GLU A 233 -7.65 23.56 -13.07
C GLU A 233 -9.06 23.56 -13.64
N GLU A 234 -9.22 23.86 -14.93
CA GLU A 234 -10.50 23.79 -15.64
C GLU A 234 -11.10 22.38 -15.61
N ARG A 235 -10.28 21.35 -15.85
CA ARG A 235 -10.75 19.96 -15.74
C ARG A 235 -11.16 19.60 -14.33
N ARG A 236 -10.39 19.99 -13.31
CA ARG A 236 -10.75 19.74 -11.90
C ARG A 236 -12.06 20.44 -11.55
N ALA A 237 -12.21 21.71 -11.89
CA ALA A 237 -13.42 22.47 -11.67
C ALA A 237 -14.63 21.89 -12.41
N ALA A 238 -14.43 21.31 -13.60
CA ALA A 238 -15.50 20.59 -14.32
C ALA A 238 -15.91 19.30 -13.60
N LEU A 239 -14.94 18.51 -13.12
CA LEU A 239 -15.20 17.29 -12.35
C LEU A 239 -15.89 17.58 -11.03
N GLU A 240 -15.43 18.58 -10.28
CA GLU A 240 -16.05 19.01 -9.01
C GLU A 240 -17.48 19.47 -9.21
N ARG A 241 -17.76 20.29 -10.23
CA ARG A 241 -19.14 20.68 -10.59
C ARG A 241 -20.01 19.50 -10.94
N THR A 242 -19.46 18.52 -11.67
CA THR A 242 -20.20 17.32 -12.06
C THR A 242 -20.49 16.42 -10.85
N ARG A 243 -19.52 16.25 -9.94
CA ARG A 243 -19.70 15.52 -8.67
C ARG A 243 -20.74 16.20 -7.79
N ALA A 244 -20.63 17.51 -7.58
CA ALA A 244 -21.60 18.27 -6.80
C ALA A 244 -23.04 18.13 -7.34
N LEU A 245 -23.21 18.11 -8.67
CA LEU A 245 -24.52 17.88 -9.29
C LEU A 245 -25.02 16.44 -9.14
N ALA A 246 -24.11 15.45 -9.13
CA ALA A 246 -24.45 14.04 -8.94
C ALA A 246 -24.81 13.71 -7.48
N ASP A 247 -24.13 14.36 -6.54
CA ASP A 247 -24.30 14.18 -5.10
C ASP A 247 -25.55 14.90 -4.55
N ASP A 248 -26.10 15.87 -5.27
CA ASP A 248 -27.35 16.55 -4.92
C ASP A 248 -28.57 15.76 -5.45
N PRO A 249 -29.34 15.09 -4.58
CA PRO A 249 -30.51 14.29 -4.97
C PRO A 249 -31.69 15.12 -5.51
N PHE A 250 -31.62 16.45 -5.43
CA PHE A 250 -32.65 17.37 -5.89
C PHE A 250 -32.19 18.24 -7.07
N ALA A 251 -30.96 18.09 -7.54
CA ALA A 251 -30.43 18.88 -8.65
C ALA A 251 -31.07 18.50 -9.99
N GLU A 252 -31.56 19.50 -10.73
CA GLU A 252 -31.93 19.31 -12.14
C GLU A 252 -30.69 18.87 -12.94
N GLY A 253 -30.74 17.68 -13.53
CA GLY A 253 -29.62 17.09 -14.28
C GLY A 253 -28.73 16.13 -13.50
N GLN A 254 -29.09 15.73 -12.28
CA GLN A 254 -28.36 14.73 -11.49
C GLN A 254 -28.09 13.43 -12.27
N GLU A 255 -29.11 12.85 -12.93
CA GLU A 255 -28.95 11.61 -13.71
C GLU A 255 -27.95 11.79 -14.87
N GLU A 256 -27.95 12.95 -15.53
CA GLU A 256 -27.00 13.30 -16.58
C GLU A 256 -25.58 13.45 -16.02
N ALA A 257 -25.42 14.02 -14.82
CA ALA A 257 -24.13 14.10 -14.15
C ALA A 257 -23.60 12.73 -13.72
N ILE A 258 -24.46 11.86 -13.16
CA ILE A 258 -24.09 10.46 -12.84
C ILE A 258 -23.64 9.74 -14.12
N ARG A 259 -24.40 9.86 -15.21
CA ARG A 259 -24.03 9.26 -16.50
C ARG A 259 -22.71 9.83 -17.04
N ARG A 260 -22.52 11.14 -17.00
CA ARG A 260 -21.26 11.78 -17.41
C ARG A 260 -20.08 11.34 -16.55
N LEU A 261 -20.25 11.16 -15.24
CA LEU A 261 -19.20 10.63 -14.37
C LEU A 261 -18.88 9.17 -14.71
N ALA A 262 -19.87 8.37 -15.09
CA ALA A 262 -19.67 7.00 -15.54
C ALA A 262 -19.04 6.89 -16.94
N GLU A 263 -19.28 7.88 -17.81
CA GLU A 263 -18.74 7.95 -19.18
C GLU A 263 -17.37 8.64 -19.26
N GLN A 264 -16.99 9.43 -18.25
CA GLN A 264 -15.65 10.00 -18.17
C GLN A 264 -14.62 8.86 -18.19
N PRO A 265 -13.56 8.95 -19.01
CA PRO A 265 -12.50 7.97 -18.95
C PRO A 265 -11.96 7.97 -17.51
N GLU A 266 -12.11 6.84 -16.82
CA GLU A 266 -11.61 6.68 -15.45
C GLU A 266 -10.17 7.19 -15.40
N ASP A 267 -9.89 8.07 -14.44
CA ASP A 267 -8.51 8.50 -14.22
C ASP A 267 -7.69 7.25 -13.99
N THR A 268 -6.78 6.98 -14.92
CA THR A 268 -6.05 5.72 -14.91
C THR A 268 -4.88 5.71 -13.94
N ALA A 269 -4.64 6.85 -13.28
CA ALA A 269 -3.75 6.94 -12.15
C ALA A 269 -4.21 5.98 -11.04
N ALA A 270 -3.26 5.34 -10.36
CA ALA A 270 -3.58 4.65 -9.12
C ALA A 270 -4.01 5.68 -8.05
N PRO A 271 -5.22 5.58 -7.45
CA PRO A 271 -5.62 6.42 -6.35
C PRO A 271 -4.56 6.35 -5.24
N GLY A 272 -3.97 7.50 -4.94
CA GLY A 272 -3.12 7.63 -3.76
C GLY A 272 -1.65 7.24 -3.90
N TRP A 273 -1.06 7.07 -5.10
CA TRP A 273 0.43 7.02 -5.19
C TRP A 273 1.06 8.42 -5.32
N PHE A 274 0.54 9.28 -6.21
CA PHE A 274 1.06 10.63 -6.44
C PHE A 274 0.29 11.75 -5.71
N ASP A 275 -0.98 11.52 -5.33
CA ASP A 275 -1.77 12.51 -4.58
C ASP A 275 -1.18 12.80 -3.18
N ARG A 276 -0.51 11.82 -2.56
CA ARG A 276 0.12 11.96 -1.23
C ARG A 276 1.17 13.07 -1.17
N ARG A 277 1.97 13.21 -2.24
CA ARG A 277 3.05 14.21 -2.32
C ARG A 277 2.51 15.59 -2.68
N ARG A 278 1.40 15.64 -3.40
CA ARG A 278 0.68 16.88 -3.75
C ARG A 278 0.12 17.57 -2.50
N GLU A 279 -0.42 16.79 -1.56
CA GLU A 279 -0.90 17.29 -0.26
C GLU A 279 0.26 17.64 0.71
N ALA A 280 1.38 16.92 0.65
CA ALA A 280 2.54 17.20 1.51
C ALA A 280 3.24 18.54 1.20
N ARG A 281 3.12 19.07 -0.03
CA ARG A 281 3.69 20.38 -0.40
C ARG A 281 2.87 21.59 0.05
N THR A 282 1.63 21.39 0.50
CA THR A 282 0.94 22.40 1.31
C THR A 282 1.43 22.28 2.74
N VAL A 283 2.20 23.28 3.20
CA VAL A 283 2.85 23.32 4.53
C VAL A 283 1.86 22.88 5.61
N PRO A 284 2.05 21.71 6.25
CA PRO A 284 1.28 21.36 7.41
C PRO A 284 1.77 22.24 8.57
N VAL A 285 0.88 23.06 9.10
CA VAL A 285 1.12 23.73 10.38
C VAL A 285 1.27 22.63 11.44
N ARG A 286 2.47 22.51 12.02
CA ARG A 286 2.73 21.58 13.13
C ARG A 286 1.84 21.95 14.31
N PRO A 287 1.06 21.00 14.87
CA PRO A 287 0.55 21.16 16.22
C PRO A 287 1.74 21.20 17.18
N THR A 288 1.88 22.30 17.91
CA THR A 288 2.77 22.39 19.06
C THR A 288 2.19 21.52 20.17
N SER A 289 2.96 20.52 20.59
CA SER A 289 2.71 19.50 21.62
C SER A 289 1.99 18.22 21.14
N ARG A 290 2.75 17.11 21.13
CA ARG A 290 2.21 15.73 21.11
C ARG A 290 1.61 15.47 22.50
N GLY A 291 0.35 15.03 22.58
CA GLY A 291 -0.18 14.46 23.81
C GLY A 291 0.63 13.23 24.26
N PRO A 292 0.60 12.86 25.55
CA PRO A 292 1.28 11.65 26.03
C PRO A 292 0.75 10.42 25.29
N ALA A 293 1.63 9.44 25.03
CA ALA A 293 1.23 8.18 24.42
C ALA A 293 0.13 7.50 25.27
N PRO A 294 -0.81 6.78 24.65
CA PRO A 294 -1.79 5.99 25.38
C PRO A 294 -1.09 4.97 26.29
N GLU A 295 -1.66 4.76 27.47
CA GLU A 295 -1.18 3.75 28.41
C GLU A 295 -1.86 2.40 28.12
N PRO A 296 -1.16 1.27 28.35
CA PRO A 296 -1.75 -0.07 28.22
C PRO A 296 -2.93 -0.26 29.19
N PRO A 297 -3.81 -1.25 28.94
CA PRO A 297 -4.96 -1.53 29.80
C PRO A 297 -4.59 -1.66 31.28
N VAL A 298 -5.20 -0.85 32.14
CA VAL A 298 -5.12 -1.03 33.59
C VAL A 298 -6.05 -2.16 34.01
N VAL A 299 -5.50 -3.17 34.70
CA VAL A 299 -6.20 -4.35 35.18
C VAL A 299 -7.45 -3.97 36.00
N ALA A 300 -8.65 -4.28 35.48
CA ALA A 300 -9.91 -4.04 36.19
C ALA A 300 -10.15 -5.07 37.31
N PRO A 301 -10.96 -4.75 38.35
CA PRO A 301 -11.40 -5.73 39.35
C PRO A 301 -12.09 -6.91 38.68
N GLY A 302 -11.49 -8.10 38.75
CA GLY A 302 -11.91 -9.27 37.96
C GLY A 302 -10.84 -9.80 37.02
N SER A 303 -9.76 -9.06 36.74
CA SER A 303 -8.64 -9.55 35.91
C SER A 303 -7.54 -10.22 36.75
N GLY A 304 -7.93 -10.84 37.87
CA GLY A 304 -7.07 -11.59 38.78
C GLY A 304 -6.60 -12.93 38.17
N ALA A 305 -5.52 -13.49 38.73
CA ALA A 305 -4.95 -14.72 38.19
C ALA A 305 -5.95 -15.86 38.41
N GLY A 306 -6.37 -16.52 37.34
CA GLY A 306 -7.39 -17.57 37.39
C GLY A 306 -8.85 -17.13 37.26
N HIS A 307 -9.16 -15.84 37.09
CA HIS A 307 -10.54 -15.41 36.81
C HIS A 307 -10.97 -15.80 35.39
N ARG A 308 -12.15 -16.41 35.26
CA ARG A 308 -12.78 -16.83 33.98
C ARG A 308 -14.18 -16.24 33.81
N GLY A 309 -14.33 -14.95 34.10
CA GLY A 309 -15.56 -14.20 33.80
C GLY A 309 -15.60 -13.73 32.33
N PRO A 310 -16.80 -13.41 31.80
CA PRO A 310 -16.98 -12.96 30.42
C PRO A 310 -16.27 -11.63 30.10
N TRP A 311 -15.86 -10.87 31.12
CA TRP A 311 -15.19 -9.57 31.00
C TRP A 311 -13.72 -9.61 31.43
N ARG A 312 -13.10 -10.80 31.44
CA ARG A 312 -11.69 -10.96 31.81
C ARG A 312 -10.80 -10.22 30.80
N ILE A 313 -10.00 -9.27 31.28
CA ILE A 313 -8.99 -8.57 30.48
C ILE A 313 -7.65 -9.26 30.71
N ALA A 314 -6.99 -9.70 29.64
CA ALA A 314 -5.64 -10.22 29.65
C ALA A 314 -4.66 -9.13 30.08
N ARG A 315 -3.73 -9.50 30.96
CA ARG A 315 -2.68 -8.60 31.45
C ARG A 315 -1.63 -8.36 30.38
N GLU A 316 -0.83 -7.32 30.57
CA GLU A 316 0.25 -6.98 29.63
C GLU A 316 1.20 -8.17 29.41
N GLU A 317 1.59 -8.88 30.47
CA GLU A 317 2.46 -10.05 30.39
C GLU A 317 1.82 -11.28 29.74
N GLU A 318 0.49 -11.32 29.63
CA GLU A 318 -0.25 -12.39 28.95
C GLU A 318 -0.46 -12.10 27.46
N ARG A 319 -0.24 -10.85 27.02
CA ARG A 319 -0.45 -10.43 25.64
C ARG A 319 0.84 -10.57 24.86
N ALA A 320 0.73 -11.16 23.67
CA ALA A 320 1.82 -11.08 22.70
C ALA A 320 2.00 -9.63 22.25
N GLU A 321 3.25 -9.18 22.14
CA GLU A 321 3.61 -7.84 21.69
C GLU A 321 3.73 -7.81 20.17
N TRP A 322 2.83 -7.07 19.51
CA TRP A 322 2.72 -7.04 18.06
C TRP A 322 3.00 -5.64 17.54
N THR A 323 3.65 -5.56 16.37
CA THR A 323 3.85 -4.28 15.67
C THR A 323 2.87 -4.16 14.52
N PHE A 324 2.15 -3.05 14.45
CA PHE A 324 1.36 -2.68 13.29
C PHE A 324 2.22 -1.94 12.27
N THR A 325 2.15 -2.37 11.02
CA THR A 325 2.75 -1.66 9.88
C THR A 325 1.64 -1.38 8.86
N PRO A 326 1.22 -0.10 8.70
CA PRO A 326 0.12 0.32 7.83
C PRO A 326 0.14 -0.33 6.45
N TYR A 327 -0.98 -0.93 6.05
CA TYR A 327 -1.18 -1.67 4.79
C TYR A 327 -0.20 -2.83 4.49
N VAL A 328 0.63 -3.20 5.47
CA VAL A 328 1.58 -4.30 5.33
C VAL A 328 1.11 -5.50 6.14
N GLY A 329 0.85 -5.29 7.44
CA GLY A 329 0.50 -6.36 8.34
C GLY A 329 0.45 -5.95 9.81
N VAL A 330 0.07 -6.90 10.65
CA VAL A 330 -0.11 -6.74 12.09
C VAL A 330 0.51 -7.94 12.79
N GLY A 331 1.63 -7.70 13.50
CA GLY A 331 2.39 -8.77 14.14
C GLY A 331 2.88 -9.82 13.12
N PRO A 332 2.56 -11.12 13.31
CA PRO A 332 2.92 -12.17 12.36
C PRO A 332 2.02 -12.23 11.11
N LEU A 333 0.91 -11.47 11.09
CA LEU A 333 -0.08 -11.50 10.02
C LEU A 333 0.20 -10.45 8.97
N HIS A 334 0.03 -10.80 7.69
CA HIS A 334 0.20 -9.90 6.56
C HIS A 334 -1.05 -9.86 5.71
N PHE A 335 -1.42 -8.66 5.25
CA PHE A 335 -2.54 -8.53 4.32
C PHE A 335 -2.24 -9.31 3.04
N GLY A 336 -3.25 -9.99 2.51
CA GLY A 336 -3.12 -10.88 1.36
C GLY A 336 -2.92 -12.36 1.68
N MET A 337 -2.60 -12.73 2.93
CA MET A 337 -2.43 -14.12 3.38
C MET A 337 -3.71 -14.95 3.20
N ALA A 338 -3.54 -16.23 2.88
CA ALA A 338 -4.59 -17.26 2.90
C ALA A 338 -4.88 -17.73 4.34
N PRO A 339 -6.05 -18.34 4.61
CA PRO A 339 -6.40 -18.84 5.94
C PRO A 339 -5.39 -19.84 6.52
N GLU A 340 -4.80 -20.69 5.68
CA GLU A 340 -3.81 -21.69 6.07
C GLU A 340 -2.51 -21.04 6.52
N GLU A 341 -2.04 -20.03 5.77
CA GLU A 341 -0.82 -19.27 6.11
C GLU A 341 -0.96 -18.53 7.44
N ILE A 342 -2.18 -18.05 7.77
CA ILE A 342 -2.47 -17.42 9.06
C ILE A 342 -2.45 -18.45 10.18
N ALA A 343 -3.04 -19.63 9.97
CA ALA A 343 -3.04 -20.70 10.96
C ALA A 343 -1.61 -21.14 11.31
N ASP A 344 -0.75 -21.25 10.30
CA ASP A 344 0.67 -21.56 10.48
C ASP A 344 1.42 -20.42 11.18
N ALA A 345 1.19 -19.17 10.79
CA ALA A 345 1.83 -18.00 11.39
C ALA A 345 1.44 -17.79 12.88
N LEU A 346 0.22 -18.15 13.26
CA LEU A 346 -0.24 -18.09 14.65
C LEU A 346 0.04 -19.38 15.44
N GLY A 347 0.39 -20.48 14.76
CA GLY A 347 0.45 -21.81 15.38
C GLY A 347 -0.89 -22.27 15.95
N GLU A 348 -2.00 -21.73 15.42
CA GLU A 348 -3.35 -21.92 15.94
C GLU A 348 -4.29 -22.31 14.79
N ARG A 349 -5.09 -23.35 15.01
CA ARG A 349 -6.14 -23.70 14.06
C ARG A 349 -7.35 -22.78 14.22
N PRO A 350 -7.97 -22.37 13.12
CA PRO A 350 -9.16 -21.54 13.18
C PRO A 350 -10.30 -22.25 13.90
N SER A 351 -11.11 -21.48 14.62
CA SER A 351 -12.30 -21.99 15.30
C SER A 351 -13.31 -22.48 14.24
N PRO A 352 -13.96 -23.65 14.45
CA PRO A 352 -14.86 -24.21 13.46
C PRO A 352 -16.04 -23.28 13.21
N SER A 353 -16.29 -22.94 11.94
CA SER A 353 -17.47 -22.20 11.51
C SER A 353 -18.74 -22.99 11.85
N ARG A 354 -19.86 -22.28 12.11
CA ARG A 354 -21.15 -22.96 12.27
C ARG A 354 -21.48 -23.76 10.99
N PRO A 355 -21.95 -25.01 11.10
CA PRO A 355 -22.24 -25.83 9.93
C PRO A 355 -23.41 -25.22 9.14
N GLY A 356 -23.20 -24.87 7.86
CA GLY A 356 -24.28 -24.41 6.99
C GLY A 356 -23.91 -23.61 5.73
N GLU A 357 -22.67 -23.13 5.57
CA GLU A 357 -22.27 -22.38 4.35
C GLU A 357 -21.14 -23.10 3.60
N ASP A 358 -21.47 -23.75 2.49
CA ASP A 358 -20.51 -24.34 1.51
C ASP A 358 -19.72 -23.27 0.73
N ARG A 359 -19.43 -22.12 1.34
CA ARG A 359 -18.70 -21.00 0.74
C ARG A 359 -17.53 -20.65 1.65
N GLN A 360 -16.36 -20.41 1.06
CA GLN A 360 -15.13 -20.00 1.76
C GLN A 360 -15.45 -19.00 2.89
N PRO A 361 -15.05 -19.25 4.14
CA PRO A 361 -15.45 -18.41 5.27
C PRO A 361 -14.96 -16.97 5.06
N ARG A 362 -15.89 -16.02 5.04
CA ARG A 362 -15.58 -14.58 4.91
C ARG A 362 -14.86 -14.02 6.14
N CYS A 363 -14.92 -14.74 7.27
CA CYS A 363 -14.38 -14.36 8.56
C CYS A 363 -13.96 -15.63 9.32
N VAL A 364 -12.83 -15.57 10.00
CA VAL A 364 -12.23 -16.69 10.73
C VAL A 364 -11.71 -16.21 12.08
N ASP A 365 -12.02 -16.97 13.14
CA ASP A 365 -11.68 -16.64 14.52
C ASP A 365 -10.54 -17.51 15.06
N PHE A 366 -9.47 -16.85 15.50
CA PHE A 366 -8.34 -17.42 16.24
C PHE A 366 -8.50 -17.03 17.71
N THR A 367 -9.29 -17.83 18.43
CA THR A 367 -9.74 -17.54 19.80
C THR A 367 -8.63 -17.64 20.83
N GLY A 368 -7.62 -18.48 20.60
CA GLY A 368 -6.42 -18.57 21.43
C GLY A 368 -5.55 -17.32 21.35
N SER A 369 -5.45 -16.73 20.16
CA SER A 369 -4.70 -15.52 19.89
C SER A 369 -5.53 -14.24 20.09
N GLY A 370 -6.85 -14.35 20.27
CA GLY A 370 -7.75 -13.19 20.35
C GLY A 370 -7.77 -12.35 19.07
N VAL A 371 -7.71 -13.02 17.91
CA VAL A 371 -7.65 -12.36 16.59
C VAL A 371 -8.76 -12.88 15.69
N ARG A 372 -9.37 -11.96 14.96
CA ARG A 372 -10.32 -12.26 13.90
C ARG A 372 -9.78 -11.79 12.55
N ALA A 373 -9.69 -12.71 11.62
CA ALA A 373 -9.23 -12.49 10.25
C ALA A 373 -10.42 -12.44 9.29
N LEU A 374 -10.52 -11.41 8.46
CA LEU A 374 -11.57 -11.29 7.46
C LEU A 374 -10.99 -11.31 6.05
N PHE A 375 -11.68 -12.02 5.17
CA PHE A 375 -11.18 -12.35 3.84
C PHE A 375 -12.03 -11.73 2.73
N ARG A 376 -11.36 -11.31 1.65
CA ARG A 376 -11.96 -11.04 0.33
C ARG A 376 -11.33 -12.00 -0.66
N ASP A 377 -12.13 -12.69 -1.48
CA ASP A 377 -11.60 -13.55 -2.54
C ASP A 377 -10.52 -14.54 -2.04
N GLY A 378 -10.72 -15.06 -0.82
CA GLY A 378 -9.81 -16.00 -0.16
C GLY A 378 -8.56 -15.37 0.49
N ARG A 379 -8.43 -14.05 0.53
CA ARG A 379 -7.24 -13.34 1.01
C ARG A 379 -7.53 -12.36 2.14
N LEU A 380 -6.61 -12.27 3.09
CA LEU A 380 -6.74 -11.42 4.27
C LEU A 380 -6.83 -9.94 3.88
N GLY A 381 -7.97 -9.32 4.17
CA GLY A 381 -8.20 -7.89 3.93
C GLY A 381 -8.41 -7.07 5.20
N CYS A 382 -8.71 -7.74 6.32
CA CYS A 382 -8.85 -7.09 7.62
C CYS A 382 -8.41 -8.01 8.76
N VAL A 383 -7.77 -7.42 9.76
CA VAL A 383 -7.44 -8.06 11.04
C VAL A 383 -8.09 -7.24 12.14
N ALA A 384 -8.97 -7.87 12.90
CA ALA A 384 -9.54 -7.28 14.11
C ALA A 384 -8.92 -7.95 15.33
N VAL A 385 -8.40 -7.14 16.25
CA VAL A 385 -7.74 -7.64 17.46
C VAL A 385 -8.64 -7.43 18.67
N ASP A 386 -8.97 -8.51 19.36
CA ASP A 386 -9.85 -8.48 20.53
C ASP A 386 -9.26 -7.62 21.65
N ALA A 387 -10.05 -6.68 22.17
CA ALA A 387 -9.57 -5.74 23.18
C ALA A 387 -9.28 -6.42 24.52
N LEU A 388 -9.93 -7.56 24.82
CA LEU A 388 -9.83 -8.24 26.11
C LEU A 388 -8.68 -9.23 26.14
N THR A 389 -8.49 -10.00 25.08
CA THR A 389 -7.62 -11.18 25.04
C THR A 389 -6.57 -11.14 23.94
N GLY A 390 -6.76 -10.28 22.95
CA GLY A 390 -5.86 -10.17 21.80
C GLY A 390 -4.49 -9.58 22.13
N PRO A 391 -3.53 -9.69 21.20
CA PRO A 391 -2.20 -9.12 21.33
C PRO A 391 -2.22 -7.62 21.57
N GLN A 392 -1.20 -7.15 22.30
CA GLN A 392 -0.93 -5.72 22.44
C GLN A 392 -0.30 -5.24 21.15
N VAL A 393 -1.11 -4.63 20.29
CA VAL A 393 -0.60 -4.06 19.03
C VAL A 393 -0.06 -2.66 19.29
N ARG A 394 1.15 -2.39 18.82
CA ARG A 394 1.81 -1.09 18.90
C ARG A 394 2.04 -0.49 17.53
N LEU A 395 1.91 0.83 17.45
CA LEU A 395 2.32 1.62 16.29
C LEU A 395 3.33 2.66 16.78
N ASP A 396 4.53 2.67 16.22
CA ASP A 396 5.68 3.48 16.69
C ASP A 396 5.90 3.40 18.21
N GLY A 397 5.76 2.18 18.76
CA GLY A 397 5.94 1.91 20.19
C GLY A 397 4.75 2.24 21.08
N ALA A 398 3.75 3.00 20.62
CA ALA A 398 2.56 3.30 21.41
C ALA A 398 1.48 2.20 21.29
N PRO A 399 0.83 1.81 22.39
CA PRO A 399 -0.17 0.74 22.40
C PRO A 399 -1.51 1.19 21.78
N LEU A 400 -2.13 0.29 21.03
CA LEU A 400 -3.43 0.51 20.35
C LEU A 400 -4.53 -0.45 20.83
N THR A 401 -4.19 -1.68 21.21
CA THR A 401 -5.17 -2.66 21.72
C THR A 401 -5.43 -2.44 23.21
N GLY A 402 -6.68 -2.54 23.64
CA GLY A 402 -7.02 -2.58 25.06
C GLY A 402 -6.85 -1.25 25.80
N CYS A 403 -6.58 -0.15 25.11
CA CYS A 403 -6.35 1.17 25.68
C CYS A 403 -7.68 1.94 25.85
N ALA A 404 -7.63 3.09 26.53
CA ALA A 404 -8.76 4.01 26.57
C ALA A 404 -9.00 4.64 25.18
N PRO A 405 -10.20 4.53 24.58
CA PRO A 405 -10.48 5.05 23.23
C PRO A 405 -10.10 6.52 23.03
N SER A 406 -10.46 7.38 23.98
CA SER A 406 -10.14 8.81 23.91
C SER A 406 -8.65 9.09 23.87
N ARG A 407 -7.82 8.32 24.59
CA ARG A 407 -6.36 8.49 24.60
C ARG A 407 -5.73 8.05 23.29
N VAL A 408 -6.22 6.96 22.72
CA VAL A 408 -5.73 6.47 21.42
C VAL A 408 -6.13 7.42 20.31
N GLU A 409 -7.37 7.89 20.29
CA GLU A 409 -7.86 8.87 19.31
C GLU A 409 -7.08 10.19 19.44
N ASP A 410 -6.99 10.77 20.63
CA ASP A 410 -6.20 11.99 20.88
C ASP A 410 -4.76 11.82 20.38
N TRP A 411 -4.12 10.71 20.72
CA TRP A 411 -2.74 10.47 20.30
C TRP A 411 -2.61 10.29 18.79
N LEU A 412 -3.52 9.58 18.12
CA LEU A 412 -3.49 9.41 16.66
C LEU A 412 -3.72 10.75 15.93
N VAL A 413 -4.65 11.57 16.43
CA VAL A 413 -4.93 12.92 15.88
C VAL A 413 -3.75 13.86 16.03
N HIS A 414 -2.97 13.75 17.12
CA HIS A 414 -1.84 14.65 17.41
C HIS A 414 -0.47 14.09 16.99
N ARG A 415 -0.35 12.79 16.75
CA ARG A 415 0.88 12.13 16.29
C ARG A 415 1.30 12.65 14.93
N THR A 416 0.32 12.76 14.04
CA THR A 416 0.48 13.17 12.66
C THR A 416 -0.39 14.40 12.51
N ALA A 417 0.08 15.49 11.92
CA ALA A 417 -0.87 16.46 11.37
C ALA A 417 -1.72 15.66 10.37
N PRO A 418 -2.98 15.28 10.68
CA PRO A 418 -3.72 14.37 9.83
C PRO A 418 -3.79 15.05 8.47
N ARG A 419 -3.54 14.29 7.39
CA ARG A 419 -3.78 14.87 6.07
C ARG A 419 -5.23 15.34 6.05
N PRO A 420 -5.54 16.53 5.51
CA PRO A 420 -6.92 16.99 5.46
C PRO A 420 -7.82 15.88 4.87
N GLY A 421 -8.75 15.36 5.66
CA GLY A 421 -9.66 14.28 5.25
C GLY A 421 -9.19 12.83 5.50
N SER A 422 -8.03 12.59 6.13
CA SER A 422 -7.60 11.21 6.46
C SER A 422 -8.29 10.63 7.68
N LEU A 423 -8.76 11.47 8.59
CA LEU A 423 -9.67 11.08 9.67
C LEU A 423 -11.11 11.18 9.16
N THR A 424 -11.81 10.06 9.18
CA THR A 424 -13.24 9.95 8.95
C THR A 424 -13.89 9.22 10.12
N TYR A 425 -15.21 9.27 10.21
CA TYR A 425 -15.94 8.51 11.22
C TYR A 425 -16.87 7.53 10.53
N SER A 426 -16.91 6.30 11.04
CA SER A 426 -17.89 5.30 10.62
C SER A 426 -19.31 5.76 10.98
N PRO A 427 -20.37 5.16 10.41
CA PRO A 427 -21.75 5.40 10.86
C PRO A 427 -21.98 5.08 12.35
N ALA A 428 -21.14 4.25 12.96
CA ALA A 428 -21.15 3.94 14.39
C ALA A 428 -20.28 4.91 15.22
N ALA A 429 -19.81 6.00 14.62
CA ALA A 429 -18.91 7.00 15.21
C ALA A 429 -17.53 6.44 15.62
N ASP A 430 -17.06 5.37 14.98
CA ASP A 430 -15.69 4.88 15.17
C ASP A 430 -14.73 5.74 14.33
N PRO A 431 -13.63 6.26 14.90
CA PRO A 431 -12.63 6.98 14.12
C PRO A 431 -11.86 6.04 13.19
N VAL A 432 -11.79 6.43 11.92
CA VAL A 432 -11.12 5.71 10.83
C VAL A 432 -10.02 6.59 10.26
N PHE A 433 -8.79 6.12 10.39
CA PHE A 433 -7.56 6.73 9.88
C PHE A 433 -7.22 6.08 8.55
N ALA A 434 -7.75 6.68 7.48
CA ALA A 434 -7.66 6.17 6.13
C ALA A 434 -6.20 5.97 5.71
N ASP A 435 -5.31 6.89 6.06
CA ASP A 435 -3.87 6.92 5.75
C ASP A 435 -3.05 5.82 6.45
N LEU A 436 -3.62 5.23 7.49
CA LEU A 436 -3.03 4.12 8.23
C LEU A 436 -3.67 2.77 7.86
N GLY A 437 -4.89 2.78 7.30
CA GLY A 437 -5.68 1.56 7.21
C GLY A 437 -6.08 1.08 8.60
N LEU A 438 -6.51 2.00 9.48
CA LEU A 438 -6.79 1.73 10.89
C LEU A 438 -8.14 2.30 11.28
N ALA A 439 -9.02 1.48 11.84
CA ALA A 439 -10.22 1.92 12.55
C ALA A 439 -10.10 1.55 14.03
N ILE A 440 -10.44 2.48 14.92
CA ILE A 440 -10.45 2.23 16.36
C ILE A 440 -11.89 2.01 16.80
N ARG A 441 -12.26 0.76 17.04
CA ARG A 441 -13.59 0.43 17.55
C ARG A 441 -13.56 0.28 19.07
N PRO A 442 -14.60 0.70 19.80
CA PRO A 442 -14.75 0.38 21.20
C PRO A 442 -15.26 -1.06 21.39
N GLN A 443 -14.77 -1.74 22.42
CA GLN A 443 -15.31 -3.00 22.92
C GLN A 443 -15.53 -2.87 24.42
N ARG A 444 -16.69 -3.33 24.92
CA ARG A 444 -17.06 -3.16 26.32
C ARG A 444 -16.50 -4.32 27.15
N ALA A 445 -16.02 -3.98 28.34
CA ALA A 445 -15.47 -4.91 29.32
C ALA A 445 -16.12 -4.64 30.68
N GLY A 446 -17.38 -5.06 30.85
CA GLY A 446 -18.17 -4.63 32.00
C GLY A 446 -18.35 -3.10 31.98
N ASP A 447 -17.85 -2.40 33.00
CA ASP A 447 -17.94 -0.93 33.08
C ASP A 447 -16.81 -0.18 32.35
N ALA A 448 -15.81 -0.91 31.83
CA ALA A 448 -14.75 -0.33 31.02
C ALA A 448 -15.09 -0.39 29.53
N VAL A 449 -14.55 0.55 28.76
CA VAL A 449 -14.57 0.53 27.29
C VAL A 449 -13.13 0.60 26.82
N LEU A 450 -12.74 -0.38 26.00
CA LEU A 450 -11.37 -0.56 25.56
C LEU A 450 -11.30 -0.51 24.03
N THR A 451 -10.12 -0.18 23.49
CA THR A 451 -9.91 -0.15 22.05
C THR A 451 -9.73 -1.56 21.47
N ARG A 452 -10.52 -1.84 20.44
CA ARG A 452 -10.46 -3.00 19.56
C ARG A 452 -10.04 -2.51 18.17
N PRO A 453 -8.73 -2.47 17.85
CA PRO A 453 -8.27 -1.94 16.58
C PRO A 453 -8.60 -2.89 15.43
N LEU A 454 -9.07 -2.32 14.32
CA LEU A 454 -9.28 -2.99 13.04
C LEU A 454 -8.25 -2.44 12.06
N PHE A 455 -7.45 -3.34 11.52
CA PHE A 455 -6.42 -3.02 10.53
C PHE A 455 -6.91 -3.50 9.16
N LEU A 456 -6.91 -2.60 8.18
CA LEU A 456 -7.68 -2.72 6.94
C LEU A 456 -6.84 -2.34 5.72
N LEU A 457 -7.10 -2.99 4.58
CA LEU A 457 -6.67 -2.50 3.28
C LEU A 457 -7.52 -1.29 2.82
N PRO A 458 -7.00 -0.43 1.92
CA PRO A 458 -7.69 0.80 1.48
C PRO A 458 -9.10 0.55 0.93
N ASP A 459 -9.32 -0.58 0.24
CA ASP A 459 -10.61 -0.96 -0.35
C ASP A 459 -11.68 -1.37 0.69
N ARG A 460 -11.31 -1.44 1.98
CA ARG A 460 -12.17 -1.84 3.11
C ARG A 460 -12.46 -0.73 4.11
N LEU A 461 -12.09 0.51 3.82
CA LEU A 461 -12.29 1.64 4.74
C LEU A 461 -13.77 2.02 4.93
N ASP A 462 -14.66 1.64 4.02
CA ASP A 462 -16.12 1.67 4.26
C ASP A 462 -16.53 0.48 5.15
N LEU A 463 -16.35 0.65 6.46
CA LEU A 463 -16.58 -0.39 7.46
C LEU A 463 -17.98 -1.00 7.39
N TRP A 464 -19.00 -0.20 7.06
CA TRP A 464 -20.40 -0.61 7.10
C TRP A 464 -20.71 -1.72 6.09
N HIS A 465 -20.15 -1.62 4.89
CA HIS A 465 -20.31 -2.63 3.84
C HIS A 465 -19.18 -3.67 3.84
N ALA A 466 -18.02 -3.34 4.43
CA ALA A 466 -16.85 -4.22 4.42
C ALA A 466 -16.85 -5.28 5.53
N LEU A 467 -17.50 -5.02 6.66
CA LEU A 467 -17.50 -5.90 7.83
C LEU A 467 -18.80 -6.72 7.93
N PRO A 468 -18.70 -8.00 8.34
CA PRO A 468 -19.86 -8.86 8.55
C PRO A 468 -20.69 -8.39 9.76
N ALA A 469 -21.98 -8.73 9.79
CA ALA A 469 -22.92 -8.27 10.82
C ALA A 469 -22.46 -8.62 12.25
N GLU A 470 -21.76 -9.75 12.40
CA GLU A 470 -21.20 -10.25 13.65
C GLU A 470 -20.15 -9.30 14.25
N GLU A 471 -19.44 -8.53 13.42
CA GLU A 471 -18.49 -7.53 13.89
C GLU A 471 -19.19 -6.38 14.63
N TRP A 472 -20.41 -6.03 14.24
CA TRP A 472 -21.18 -4.96 14.84
C TRP A 472 -21.81 -5.36 16.18
N ASN A 473 -21.90 -6.66 16.46
CA ASN A 473 -22.56 -7.21 17.64
C ASN A 473 -21.60 -7.69 18.74
N LEU A 474 -20.27 -7.57 18.53
CA LEU A 474 -19.28 -7.87 19.56
C LEU A 474 -19.39 -6.82 20.67
N SER A 475 -19.99 -7.24 21.78
CA SER A 475 -20.20 -6.45 23.00
C SER A 475 -18.95 -6.42 23.84
#